data_AF-A0A1Y5X2D5-F1
#
_entry.id   AF-A0A1Y5X2D5-F1
#
_cell.length_a   1.000
_cell.length_b   1.000
_cell.length_c   1.000
_cell.angle_alpha   90.00
_cell.angle_beta   90.00
_cell.angle_gamma   90.00
#
_symmetry.space_group_name_H-M   'P 1'
#
loop_
_entity.id
_entity.type
_entity.pdbx_description
1 polymer ?
#
loop_
_entity_poly.entity_id
_entity_poly.type
_entity_poly.pdbx_seq_one_letter_code
_entity_poly.pdbx_strand_id
1 'polypeptide(L)'
;MHKRFGMLTAAVLAAGMVFATPAQADTCRWIVEDIKTPEGYDPASARVSGTDSKGNFSGTVIIPGQNNSAVVLWTNGEPRVVSEFANFNYPHVDDENSAGTVLVTGVDRGGAGEWGVYLYTGGHTGNGTVTQLQAPEGYRADRGIALNDQGDVLASAERLKDGHRVTVLWSMVAARPLVIDTPLGQGVDLDDDGTVLLDAGYTHPGYLWRAGQIIPLSGKGSFVNTGAIRGGKVVRTESMWPEGQSWLWENPDEPRPIEDGGTAWDINSNGLIVGDRSTIVGPSAVWRNTTFLAELPMPDGVRDASGVFVVGDDDVIYGDAYNYGPLKWSCSYR
;
A
#
# COMPACT_ATOMS: atom_id res chain seq x y z
N MET A 1 30.69 1.13 -72.54
CA MET A 1 29.33 0.58 -72.38
C MET A 1 29.43 -0.87 -71.91
N HIS A 2 29.76 -1.13 -70.64
CA HIS A 2 29.93 -2.49 -70.10
C HIS A 2 29.26 -2.59 -68.72
N LYS A 3 28.27 -3.47 -68.61
CA LYS A 3 27.58 -3.86 -67.37
C LYS A 3 28.49 -4.84 -66.61
N ARG A 4 28.65 -4.66 -65.30
CA ARG A 4 29.17 -5.70 -64.39
C ARG A 4 28.12 -5.99 -63.33
N PHE A 5 27.57 -7.20 -63.39
CA PHE A 5 26.76 -7.79 -62.33
C PHE A 5 27.70 -8.37 -61.27
N GLY A 6 27.61 -7.87 -60.04
CA GLY A 6 28.27 -8.47 -58.87
C GLY A 6 27.32 -9.44 -58.19
N MET A 7 27.69 -10.72 -58.14
CA MET A 7 27.07 -11.73 -57.28
C MET A 7 27.36 -11.40 -55.81
N LEU A 8 26.32 -11.31 -54.99
CA LEU A 8 26.44 -11.30 -53.52
C LEU A 8 26.27 -12.74 -53.00
N THR A 9 27.33 -13.25 -52.39
CA THR A 9 27.35 -14.53 -51.68
C THR A 9 26.72 -14.33 -50.30
N ALA A 10 25.59 -14.99 -50.04
CA ALA A 10 24.98 -15.00 -48.71
C ALA A 10 25.66 -16.06 -47.83
N ALA A 11 26.38 -15.62 -46.79
CA ALA A 11 26.89 -16.49 -45.75
C ALA A 11 25.79 -16.76 -44.71
N VAL A 12 25.37 -18.03 -44.58
CA VAL A 12 24.43 -18.46 -43.54
C VAL A 12 25.24 -18.70 -42.26
N LEU A 13 25.17 -17.76 -41.32
CA LEU A 13 25.65 -17.94 -39.95
C LEU A 13 24.62 -18.77 -39.18
N ALA A 14 24.90 -20.05 -38.96
CA ALA A 14 24.14 -20.88 -38.04
C ALA A 14 24.45 -20.45 -36.59
N ALA A 15 23.60 -19.61 -36.01
CA ALA A 15 23.64 -19.29 -34.60
C ALA A 15 23.08 -20.48 -33.80
N GLY A 16 23.94 -21.20 -33.08
CA GLY A 16 23.52 -22.20 -32.11
C GLY A 16 22.76 -21.52 -30.98
N MET A 17 21.46 -21.84 -30.82
CA MET A 17 20.68 -21.43 -29.66
C MET A 17 21.22 -22.16 -28.44
N VAL A 18 21.93 -21.44 -27.57
CA VAL A 18 22.17 -21.91 -26.20
C VAL A 18 20.84 -21.75 -25.47
N PHE A 19 20.14 -22.86 -25.25
CA PHE A 19 19.00 -22.86 -24.33
C PHE A 19 19.56 -22.59 -22.93
N ALA A 20 19.40 -21.36 -22.45
CA ALA A 20 19.61 -21.07 -21.04
C ALA A 20 18.59 -21.92 -20.27
N THR A 21 19.08 -22.89 -19.50
CA THR A 21 18.26 -23.54 -18.47
C THR A 21 17.77 -22.44 -17.54
N PRO A 22 16.46 -22.34 -17.25
CA PRO A 22 15.98 -21.38 -16.28
C PRO A 22 16.71 -21.66 -14.97
N ALA A 23 17.34 -20.62 -14.40
CA ALA A 23 17.86 -20.71 -13.05
C ALA A 23 16.71 -21.19 -12.16
N GLN A 24 16.92 -22.28 -11.43
CA GLN A 24 15.99 -22.65 -10.36
C GLN A 24 15.92 -21.43 -9.45
N ALA A 25 14.75 -20.80 -9.38
CA ALA A 25 14.52 -19.75 -8.41
C ALA A 25 14.76 -20.39 -7.05
N ASP A 26 15.81 -19.97 -6.35
CA ASP A 26 16.07 -20.43 -5.00
C ASP A 26 14.80 -20.17 -4.19
N THR A 27 14.22 -21.26 -3.69
CA THR A 27 13.00 -21.19 -2.89
C THR A 27 13.36 -20.46 -1.61
N CYS A 28 12.94 -19.20 -1.53
CA CYS A 28 13.12 -18.39 -0.35
C CYS A 28 12.42 -19.02 0.86
N ARG A 29 13.03 -18.88 2.04
CA ARG A 29 12.38 -19.16 3.32
C ARG A 29 11.93 -17.85 3.94
N TRP A 30 10.63 -17.72 4.15
CA TRP A 30 10.05 -16.65 4.95
C TRP A 30 10.35 -16.83 6.44
N ILE A 31 10.71 -15.73 7.10
CA ILE A 31 11.01 -15.65 8.52
C ILE A 31 10.10 -14.57 9.11
N VAL A 32 9.52 -14.85 10.28
CA VAL A 32 8.75 -13.88 11.06
C VAL A 32 9.56 -13.38 12.24
N GLU A 33 9.47 -12.09 12.50
CA GLU A 33 10.12 -11.40 13.61
C GLU A 33 9.08 -10.54 14.34
N ASP A 34 9.14 -10.53 15.67
CA ASP A 34 8.36 -9.60 16.49
C ASP A 34 8.88 -8.18 16.30
N ILE A 35 7.98 -7.21 16.17
CA ILE A 35 8.35 -5.80 16.13
C ILE A 35 8.38 -5.24 17.54
N LYS A 36 9.52 -4.65 17.91
CA LYS A 36 9.75 -4.04 19.21
C LYS A 36 8.74 -2.90 19.44
N THR A 37 7.89 -3.03 20.44
CA THR A 37 6.93 -1.99 20.81
C THR A 37 7.61 -0.90 21.67
N PRO A 38 7.22 0.39 21.58
CA PRO A 38 7.73 1.42 22.47
C PRO A 38 7.55 1.08 23.96
N GLU A 39 8.51 1.49 24.80
CA GLU A 39 8.45 1.24 26.24
C GLU A 39 7.19 1.84 26.88
N GLY A 40 6.51 1.05 27.72
CA GLY A 40 5.30 1.47 28.42
C GLY A 40 4.00 1.28 27.63
N TYR A 41 4.07 0.77 26.40
CA TYR A 41 2.90 0.46 25.56
C TYR A 41 2.67 -1.05 25.43
N ASP A 42 1.41 -1.44 25.24
CA ASP A 42 1.03 -2.82 24.98
C ASP A 42 1.29 -3.17 23.49
N PRO A 43 2.07 -4.22 23.18
CA PRO A 43 2.30 -4.68 21.82
C PRO A 43 1.00 -4.91 21.02
N ALA A 44 -0.05 -5.44 21.66
CA ALA A 44 -1.32 -5.70 20.99
C ALA A 44 -2.02 -4.42 20.50
N SER A 45 -1.61 -3.26 21.02
CA SER A 45 -2.13 -1.93 20.69
C SER A 45 -1.29 -1.16 19.67
N ALA A 46 -0.15 -1.70 19.23
CA ALA A 46 0.67 -1.13 18.17
C ALA A 46 0.26 -1.68 16.80
N ARG A 47 0.36 -0.85 15.77
CA ARG A 47 0.07 -1.17 14.36
C ARG A 47 1.13 -0.55 13.47
N VAL A 48 1.51 -1.23 12.39
CA VAL A 48 2.37 -0.69 11.33
C VAL A 48 1.50 -0.33 10.14
N SER A 49 1.67 0.88 9.60
CA SER A 49 0.85 1.41 8.51
C SER A 49 1.66 1.88 7.30
N GLY A 50 3.00 1.97 7.41
CA GLY A 50 3.86 2.43 6.31
C GLY A 50 5.30 1.97 6.47
N THR A 51 6.06 1.92 5.36
CA THR A 51 7.47 1.51 5.30
C THR A 51 8.24 2.31 4.27
N ASP A 52 9.48 2.69 4.57
CA ASP A 52 10.35 3.37 3.60
C ASP A 52 11.04 2.41 2.61
N SER A 53 10.75 1.12 2.71
CA SER A 53 11.37 0.04 1.92
C SER A 53 12.91 0.01 2.03
N LYS A 54 13.46 0.54 3.14
CA LYS A 54 14.89 0.61 3.45
C LYS A 54 15.17 0.23 4.90
N GLY A 55 14.22 -0.46 5.53
CA GLY A 55 14.30 -0.98 6.90
C GLY A 55 13.75 -0.04 7.99
N ASN A 56 13.24 1.14 7.63
CA ASN A 56 12.45 1.96 8.54
C ASN A 56 10.97 1.82 8.21
N PHE A 57 10.14 2.04 9.23
CA PHE A 57 8.70 1.94 9.10
C PHE A 57 8.01 2.77 10.18
N SER A 58 6.72 3.01 9.99
CA SER A 58 5.92 3.88 10.83
C SER A 58 4.54 3.33 11.07
N GLY A 59 3.90 3.86 12.10
CA GLY A 59 2.63 3.33 12.57
C GLY A 59 2.12 4.05 13.80
N THR A 60 1.15 3.41 14.45
CA THR A 60 0.39 4.02 15.52
C THR A 60 0.31 3.09 16.71
N VAL A 61 0.28 3.64 17.93
CA VAL A 61 0.03 2.87 19.16
C VAL A 61 -1.04 3.54 20.01
N ILE A 62 -1.94 2.75 20.63
CA ILE A 62 -2.93 3.28 21.57
C ILE A 62 -2.25 3.67 22.88
N ILE A 63 -2.53 4.86 23.39
CA ILE A 63 -1.96 5.36 24.65
C ILE A 63 -2.67 4.67 25.84
N PRO A 64 -1.92 4.02 26.76
CA PRO A 64 -2.53 3.31 27.89
C PRO A 64 -3.46 4.20 28.72
N GLY A 65 -4.68 3.70 28.97
CA GLY A 65 -5.68 4.39 29.77
C GLY A 65 -6.31 5.63 29.10
N GLN A 66 -6.01 5.87 27.82
CA GLN A 66 -6.57 6.98 27.05
C GLN A 66 -7.28 6.47 25.81
N ASN A 67 -8.40 7.10 25.45
CA ASN A 67 -8.99 6.93 24.12
C ASN A 67 -8.25 7.85 23.15
N ASN A 68 -6.96 7.58 22.93
CA ASN A 68 -6.09 8.36 22.05
C ASN A 68 -4.93 7.49 21.55
N SER A 69 -4.27 7.93 20.50
CA SER A 69 -3.13 7.26 19.89
C SER A 69 -1.88 8.14 19.87
N ALA A 70 -0.73 7.53 19.64
CA ALA A 70 0.53 8.19 19.39
C ALA A 70 1.16 7.66 18.10
N VAL A 71 1.82 8.54 17.35
CA VAL A 71 2.62 8.18 16.18
C VAL A 71 3.93 7.56 16.64
N VAL A 72 4.33 6.47 15.99
CA VAL A 72 5.57 5.75 16.27
C VAL A 72 6.37 5.62 14.97
N LEU A 73 7.67 5.90 15.07
CA LEU A 73 8.64 5.55 14.03
C LEU A 73 9.56 4.47 14.54
N TRP A 74 9.82 3.46 13.71
CA TRP A 74 10.87 2.48 13.93
C TRP A 74 12.03 2.80 13.01
N THR A 75 13.17 3.15 13.60
CA THR A 75 14.38 3.46 12.84
C THR A 75 15.42 2.39 13.12
N ASN A 76 15.82 1.62 12.12
CA ASN A 76 16.63 0.41 12.31
C ASN A 76 16.03 -0.56 13.34
N GLY A 77 14.70 -0.71 13.34
CA GLY A 77 13.97 -1.56 14.29
C GLY A 77 13.78 -0.98 15.71
N GLU A 78 14.35 0.19 16.00
CA GLU A 78 14.20 0.83 17.31
C GLU A 78 13.02 1.82 17.33
N PRO A 79 12.01 1.63 18.21
CA PRO A 79 10.82 2.47 18.26
C PRO A 79 11.08 3.83 18.93
N ARG A 80 10.48 4.88 18.38
CA ARG A 80 10.39 6.22 18.97
C ARG A 80 8.95 6.73 18.87
N VAL A 81 8.36 7.10 20.01
CA VAL A 81 7.11 7.87 20.03
C VAL A 81 7.41 9.30 19.59
N VAL A 82 6.65 9.80 18.61
CA VAL A 82 6.89 11.10 17.97
C VAL A 82 6.22 12.21 18.79
N SER A 83 7.03 12.94 19.56
CA SER A 83 6.58 14.02 20.44
C SER A 83 5.96 15.21 19.70
N GLU A 84 6.27 15.37 18.41
CA GLU A 84 5.76 16.42 17.54
C GLU A 84 4.23 16.32 17.38
N PHE A 85 3.65 15.14 17.58
CA PHE A 85 2.21 14.89 17.59
C PHE A 85 1.59 14.88 19.00
N ALA A 86 2.32 15.26 20.05
CA ALA A 86 1.81 15.20 21.43
C ALA A 86 0.58 16.12 21.67
N ASN A 87 0.43 17.18 20.88
CA ASN A 87 -0.72 18.09 20.95
C ASN A 87 -1.91 17.64 20.07
N PHE A 88 -1.84 16.49 19.42
CA PHE A 88 -2.90 16.01 18.54
C PHE A 88 -3.91 15.14 19.29
N ASN A 89 -5.18 15.19 18.88
CA ASN A 89 -6.13 14.12 19.15
C ASN A 89 -6.12 13.11 18.00
N TYR A 90 -6.14 11.84 18.37
CA TYR A 90 -6.22 10.69 17.47
C TYR A 90 -5.22 10.75 16.32
N PRO A 91 -3.95 11.10 16.54
CA PRO A 91 -2.97 11.07 15.45
C PRO A 91 -2.78 9.61 15.01
N HIS A 92 -2.91 9.37 13.72
CA HIS A 92 -2.84 8.05 13.10
C HIS A 92 -1.98 8.12 11.86
N VAL A 93 -1.00 7.21 11.75
CA VAL A 93 -0.22 7.04 10.52
C VAL A 93 -1.06 6.29 9.50
N ASP A 94 -1.24 6.91 8.34
CA ASP A 94 -1.97 6.29 7.23
C ASP A 94 -1.03 5.61 6.23
N ASP A 95 0.19 6.15 6.04
CA ASP A 95 1.16 5.62 5.07
C ASP A 95 2.58 6.21 5.27
N GLU A 96 3.59 5.66 4.60
CA GLU A 96 4.96 6.18 4.51
C GLU A 96 5.60 5.84 3.16
N ASN A 97 6.32 6.80 2.58
CA ASN A 97 7.04 6.58 1.32
C ASN A 97 8.53 6.31 1.49
N SER A 98 9.20 5.96 0.40
CA SER A 98 10.64 5.64 0.38
C SER A 98 11.58 6.79 0.75
N ALA A 99 11.08 8.03 0.86
CA ALA A 99 11.85 9.15 1.40
C ALA A 99 11.78 9.24 2.94
N GLY A 100 11.05 8.34 3.60
CA GLY A 100 10.76 8.38 5.04
C GLY A 100 9.82 9.53 5.41
N THR A 101 8.99 9.97 4.46
CA THR A 101 7.90 10.91 4.73
C THR A 101 6.69 10.11 5.18
N VAL A 102 6.10 10.50 6.31
CA VAL A 102 4.98 9.79 6.92
C VAL A 102 3.71 10.62 6.76
N LEU A 103 2.67 10.00 6.22
CA LEU A 103 1.32 10.55 6.13
C LEU A 103 0.58 10.31 7.43
N VAL A 104 0.07 11.39 8.03
CA VAL A 104 -0.62 11.34 9.33
C VAL A 104 -1.96 12.06 9.23
N THR A 105 -3.01 11.46 9.80
CA THR A 105 -4.30 12.08 10.06
C THR A 105 -4.46 12.38 11.53
N GLY A 106 -5.07 13.50 11.89
CA GLY A 106 -5.37 13.82 13.29
C GLY A 106 -6.01 15.19 13.47
N VAL A 107 -6.30 15.54 14.73
CA VAL A 107 -6.81 16.86 15.10
C VAL A 107 -5.76 17.63 15.89
N ASP A 108 -5.16 18.66 15.31
CA ASP A 108 -4.23 19.55 16.01
C ASP A 108 -5.00 20.45 17.01
N ARG A 109 -4.76 20.27 18.31
CA ARG A 109 -5.38 21.08 19.37
C ARG A 109 -4.85 22.52 19.41
N GLY A 110 -3.65 22.77 18.86
CA GLY A 110 -3.07 24.11 18.77
C GLY A 110 -3.60 24.93 17.59
N GLY A 111 -4.21 24.25 16.61
CA GLY A 111 -4.77 24.85 15.40
C GLY A 111 -6.27 25.12 15.49
N ALA A 112 -6.97 24.91 14.37
CA ALA A 112 -8.42 25.13 14.26
C ALA A 112 -9.27 24.10 15.02
N GLY A 113 -8.66 23.03 15.57
CA GLY A 113 -9.37 21.94 16.23
C GLY A 113 -10.18 21.05 15.28
N GLU A 114 -9.84 21.06 13.99
CA GLU A 114 -10.45 20.21 12.97
C GLU A 114 -9.54 19.04 12.59
N TRP A 115 -10.14 17.97 12.07
CA TRP A 115 -9.37 16.90 11.42
C TRP A 115 -8.59 17.48 10.26
N GLY A 116 -7.36 17.00 10.09
CA GLY A 116 -6.49 17.39 9.00
C GLY A 116 -5.58 16.25 8.56
N VAL A 117 -4.95 16.49 7.42
CA VAL A 117 -3.95 15.61 6.82
C VAL A 117 -2.60 16.29 6.89
N TYR A 118 -1.59 15.58 7.38
CA TYR A 118 -0.28 16.11 7.68
C TYR A 118 0.82 15.23 7.09
N LEU A 119 1.91 15.84 6.65
CA LEU A 119 3.15 15.16 6.32
C LEU A 119 4.15 15.37 7.45
N TYR A 120 4.76 14.29 7.92
CA TYR A 120 5.90 14.32 8.82
C TYR A 120 7.16 13.90 8.08
N THR A 121 8.05 14.86 7.84
CA THR A 121 9.26 14.68 7.03
C THR A 121 10.51 14.70 7.91
N GLY A 122 11.51 13.87 7.59
CA GLY A 122 12.80 13.84 8.30
C GLY A 122 12.77 13.22 9.71
N GLY A 123 11.63 12.67 10.13
CA GLY A 123 11.43 12.10 11.47
C GLY A 123 12.32 10.90 11.81
N HIS A 124 12.74 10.12 10.80
CA HIS A 124 13.70 9.02 10.98
C HIS A 124 15.14 9.49 11.24
N THR A 125 15.44 10.77 11.01
CA THR A 125 16.80 11.33 11.17
C THR A 125 16.92 12.39 12.26
N GLY A 126 15.81 12.75 12.92
CA GLY A 126 15.77 13.79 13.95
C GLY A 126 14.34 14.19 14.31
N ASN A 127 14.15 15.45 14.71
CA ASN A 127 12.84 15.95 15.17
C ASN A 127 11.85 16.20 14.01
N GLY A 128 12.27 16.05 12.76
CA GLY A 128 11.42 16.17 11.58
C GLY A 128 10.67 17.50 11.46
N THR A 129 9.67 17.55 10.59
CA THR A 129 8.79 18.72 10.40
C THR A 129 7.39 18.24 10.06
N VAL A 130 6.40 18.74 10.79
CA VAL A 130 4.97 18.49 10.55
C VAL A 130 4.43 19.60 9.64
N THR A 131 3.90 19.23 8.48
CA THR A 131 3.29 20.15 7.51
C THR A 131 1.84 19.77 7.28
N GLN A 132 0.89 20.64 7.58
CA GLN A 132 -0.52 20.42 7.25
C GLN A 132 -0.76 20.65 5.75
N LEU A 133 -1.42 19.69 5.10
CA LEU A 133 -1.87 19.84 3.71
C LEU A 133 -3.15 20.68 3.66
N GLN A 134 -3.08 21.82 2.99
CA GLN A 134 -4.23 22.71 2.85
C GLN A 134 -5.20 22.13 1.82
N ALA A 135 -6.45 21.95 2.24
CA ALA A 135 -7.53 21.53 1.36
C ALA A 135 -7.85 22.62 0.31
N PRO A 136 -8.29 22.25 -0.90
CA PRO A 136 -8.79 23.22 -1.86
C PRO A 136 -9.99 24.01 -1.31
N GLU A 137 -10.15 25.26 -1.78
CA GLU A 137 -11.22 26.15 -1.34
C GLU A 137 -12.61 25.50 -1.48
N GLY A 138 -13.42 25.59 -0.42
CA GLY A 138 -14.75 24.98 -0.35
C GLY A 138 -14.76 23.51 0.08
N TYR A 139 -13.60 22.94 0.43
CA TYR A 139 -13.45 21.58 0.92
C TYR A 139 -12.72 21.52 2.25
N ARG A 140 -12.92 20.42 2.98
CA ARG A 140 -12.17 20.05 4.19
C ARG A 140 -11.65 18.63 4.01
N ALA A 141 -10.33 18.46 3.97
CA ALA A 141 -9.71 17.15 3.99
C ALA A 141 -9.60 16.65 5.44
N ASP A 142 -10.08 15.43 5.69
CA ASP A 142 -10.20 14.92 7.05
C ASP A 142 -9.55 13.56 7.27
N ARG A 143 -9.10 12.88 6.22
CA ARG A 143 -8.39 11.60 6.31
C ARG A 143 -7.43 11.38 5.15
N GLY A 144 -6.15 11.18 5.45
CA GLY A 144 -5.14 10.65 4.54
C GLY A 144 -5.47 9.22 4.14
N ILE A 145 -5.16 8.85 2.89
CA ILE A 145 -5.45 7.53 2.34
C ILE A 145 -4.17 6.84 1.92
N ALA A 146 -3.36 7.49 1.08
CA ALA A 146 -2.13 6.93 0.53
C ALA A 146 -1.12 8.04 0.24
N LEU A 147 0.16 7.71 0.29
CA LEU A 147 1.31 8.56 -0.01
C LEU A 147 2.27 7.78 -0.91
N ASN A 148 2.45 8.22 -2.15
CA ASN A 148 3.33 7.53 -3.08
C ASN A 148 4.80 8.00 -2.98
N ASP A 149 5.69 7.37 -3.74
CA ASP A 149 7.14 7.67 -3.71
C ASP A 149 7.51 9.01 -4.32
N GLN A 150 6.64 9.58 -5.14
CA GLN A 150 6.83 10.95 -5.64
C GLN A 150 6.46 12.01 -4.58
N GLY A 151 5.84 11.60 -3.48
CA GLY A 151 5.32 12.49 -2.45
C GLY A 151 3.92 13.03 -2.75
N ASP A 152 3.21 12.44 -3.71
CA ASP A 152 1.82 12.76 -3.97
C ASP A 152 0.95 12.14 -2.86
N VAL A 153 -0.06 12.88 -2.43
CA VAL A 153 -0.94 12.48 -1.32
C VAL A 153 -2.37 12.34 -1.78
N LEU A 154 -2.98 11.20 -1.46
CA LEU A 154 -4.39 10.95 -1.61
C LEU A 154 -5.10 11.12 -0.27
N ALA A 155 -6.25 11.80 -0.26
CA ALA A 155 -7.09 11.92 0.93
C ALA A 155 -8.58 11.89 0.62
N SER A 156 -9.36 11.54 1.63
CA SER A 156 -10.78 11.82 1.70
C SER A 156 -10.99 13.27 2.11
N ALA A 157 -11.99 13.90 1.50
CA ALA A 157 -12.42 15.23 1.88
C ALA A 157 -13.95 15.34 1.81
N GLU A 158 -14.46 16.39 2.44
CA GLU A 158 -15.86 16.77 2.44
C GLU A 158 -16.02 18.14 1.78
N ARG A 159 -16.99 18.26 0.87
CA ARG A 159 -17.39 19.54 0.32
C ARG A 159 -18.23 20.31 1.35
N LEU A 160 -17.79 21.50 1.74
CA LEU A 160 -18.39 22.27 2.83
C LEU A 160 -19.83 22.72 2.56
N LYS A 161 -20.22 22.88 1.29
CA LYS A 161 -21.54 23.41 0.93
C LYS A 161 -22.69 22.41 1.18
N ASP A 162 -22.42 21.12 1.08
CA ASP A 162 -23.44 20.06 1.04
C ASP A 162 -23.03 18.76 1.77
N GLY A 163 -21.80 18.70 2.31
CA GLY A 163 -21.28 17.51 2.99
C GLY A 163 -20.89 16.38 2.06
N HIS A 164 -20.83 16.59 0.74
CA HIS A 164 -20.51 15.53 -0.21
C HIS A 164 -19.05 15.06 -0.06
N ARG A 165 -18.86 13.75 0.06
CA ARG A 165 -17.52 13.14 0.13
C ARG A 165 -16.86 13.12 -1.24
N VAL A 166 -15.64 13.62 -1.32
CA VAL A 166 -14.81 13.65 -2.54
C VAL A 166 -13.42 13.11 -2.22
N THR A 167 -12.66 12.81 -3.27
CA THR A 167 -11.23 12.49 -3.14
C THR A 167 -10.40 13.71 -3.51
N VAL A 168 -9.33 13.97 -2.76
CA VAL A 168 -8.37 15.06 -3.04
C VAL A 168 -7.00 14.44 -3.28
N LEU A 169 -6.33 14.93 -4.33
CA LEU A 169 -4.97 14.56 -4.69
C LEU A 169 -4.07 15.80 -4.63
N TRP A 170 -3.10 15.83 -3.71
CA TRP A 170 -1.98 16.78 -3.78
C TRP A 170 -0.88 16.13 -4.59
N SER A 171 -0.73 16.57 -5.84
CA SER A 171 0.36 16.10 -6.69
C SER A 171 1.51 17.11 -6.71
N MET A 172 2.74 16.61 -6.58
CA MET A 172 3.98 17.37 -6.64
C MET A 172 4.24 18.00 -8.01
N VAL A 173 3.59 17.50 -9.07
CA VAL A 173 3.68 18.06 -10.42
C VAL A 173 2.53 19.01 -10.77
N ALA A 174 1.50 19.10 -9.91
CA ALA A 174 0.36 19.99 -10.10
C ALA A 174 0.56 21.30 -9.32
N ALA A 175 0.14 22.43 -9.92
CA ALA A 175 0.23 23.74 -9.24
C ALA A 175 -0.74 23.89 -8.06
N ARG A 176 -1.78 23.05 -7.98
CA ARG A 176 -2.84 23.08 -6.96
C ARG A 176 -3.37 21.67 -6.70
N PRO A 177 -3.95 21.40 -5.52
CA PRO A 177 -4.61 20.13 -5.24
C PRO A 177 -5.77 19.89 -6.21
N LEU A 178 -5.94 18.65 -6.65
CA LEU A 178 -7.00 18.21 -7.55
C LEU A 178 -8.14 17.61 -6.75
N VAL A 179 -9.38 17.97 -7.09
CA VAL A 179 -10.58 17.35 -6.52
C VAL A 179 -11.12 16.35 -7.54
N ILE A 180 -11.13 15.08 -7.14
CA ILE A 180 -11.73 13.98 -7.89
C ILE A 180 -13.16 13.80 -7.34
N ASP A 181 -14.09 14.49 -7.98
CA ASP A 181 -15.53 14.44 -7.68
C ASP A 181 -16.24 13.57 -8.72
N THR A 182 -16.49 12.31 -8.37
CA THR A 182 -17.08 11.32 -9.27
C THR A 182 -18.09 10.46 -8.52
N PRO A 183 -19.23 10.08 -9.13
CA PRO A 183 -20.19 9.18 -8.51
C PRO A 183 -19.73 7.72 -8.50
N LEU A 184 -18.57 7.43 -9.11
CA LEU A 184 -18.11 6.06 -9.38
C LEU A 184 -17.27 5.46 -8.25
N GLY A 185 -16.97 6.21 -7.19
CA GLY A 185 -16.24 5.69 -6.05
C GLY A 185 -15.42 6.73 -5.29
N GLN A 186 -14.73 6.27 -4.25
CA GLN A 186 -13.75 7.04 -3.48
C GLN A 186 -12.35 6.47 -3.71
N GLY A 187 -11.34 7.33 -3.66
CA GLY A 187 -9.94 6.88 -3.67
C GLY A 187 -9.69 5.92 -2.51
N VAL A 188 -8.96 4.84 -2.80
CA VAL A 188 -8.51 3.88 -1.77
C VAL A 188 -7.02 3.66 -1.81
N ASP A 189 -6.36 3.92 -2.94
CA ASP A 189 -4.91 3.82 -3.06
C ASP A 189 -4.36 4.64 -4.25
N LEU A 190 -3.05 4.89 -4.27
CA LEU A 190 -2.35 5.80 -5.19
C LEU A 190 -1.04 5.21 -5.72
N ASP A 191 -0.91 5.13 -7.04
CA ASP A 191 0.32 4.71 -7.72
C ASP A 191 1.28 5.89 -7.97
N ASP A 192 2.55 5.59 -8.26
CA ASP A 192 3.61 6.59 -8.48
C ASP A 192 3.41 7.45 -9.73
N ASP A 193 2.65 6.97 -10.71
CA ASP A 193 2.30 7.73 -11.92
C ASP A 193 1.10 8.69 -11.71
N GLY A 194 0.60 8.77 -10.47
CA GLY A 194 -0.57 9.58 -10.09
C GLY A 194 -1.91 8.92 -10.40
N THR A 195 -1.91 7.63 -10.78
CA THR A 195 -3.16 6.85 -10.93
C THR A 195 -3.76 6.56 -9.56
N VAL A 196 -5.05 6.86 -9.41
CA VAL A 196 -5.81 6.58 -8.19
C VAL A 196 -6.69 5.36 -8.42
N LEU A 197 -6.62 4.39 -7.52
CA LEU A 197 -7.61 3.32 -7.43
C LEU A 197 -8.86 3.84 -6.72
N LEU A 198 -10.02 3.72 -7.38
CA LEU A 198 -11.32 4.10 -6.84
C LEU A 198 -12.12 2.86 -6.45
N ASP A 199 -12.56 2.80 -5.20
CA ASP A 199 -13.52 1.79 -4.74
C ASP A 199 -14.95 2.19 -5.12
N ALA A 200 -15.57 1.33 -5.92
CA ALA A 200 -16.94 1.46 -6.41
C ALA A 200 -17.97 0.74 -5.52
N GLY A 201 -17.54 0.27 -4.34
CA GLY A 201 -18.35 -0.53 -3.44
C GLY A 201 -18.56 -1.96 -3.92
N TYR A 202 -19.56 -2.63 -3.35
CA TYR A 202 -19.67 -4.09 -3.44
C TYR A 202 -20.06 -4.66 -4.80
N THR A 203 -20.37 -3.87 -5.82
CA THR A 203 -20.93 -4.40 -7.08
C THR A 203 -20.01 -4.26 -8.28
N HIS A 204 -18.81 -3.72 -8.09
CA HIS A 204 -17.87 -3.46 -9.18
C HIS A 204 -16.42 -3.61 -8.68
N PRO A 205 -15.49 -4.15 -9.49
CA PRO A 205 -14.07 -4.30 -9.10
C PRO A 205 -13.41 -2.96 -8.77
N GLY A 206 -13.93 -1.86 -9.31
CA GLY A 206 -13.44 -0.50 -9.08
C GLY A 206 -13.17 0.22 -10.39
N TYR A 207 -12.55 1.39 -10.27
CA TYR A 207 -12.11 2.20 -11.42
C TYR A 207 -10.72 2.74 -11.15
N LEU A 208 -10.00 3.07 -12.21
CA LEU A 208 -8.82 3.91 -12.12
C LEU A 208 -9.19 5.34 -12.51
N TRP A 209 -8.75 6.30 -11.72
CA TRP A 209 -8.68 7.69 -12.16
C TRP A 209 -7.26 8.01 -12.58
N ARG A 210 -7.07 8.49 -13.81
CA ARG A 210 -5.77 8.88 -14.35
C ARG A 210 -5.90 10.16 -15.15
N ALA A 211 -5.28 11.23 -14.67
CA ALA A 211 -5.25 12.53 -15.35
C ALA A 211 -6.64 13.02 -15.84
N GLY A 212 -7.66 12.88 -14.99
CA GLY A 212 -9.04 13.30 -15.30
C GLY A 212 -9.89 12.27 -16.07
N GLN A 213 -9.32 11.13 -16.45
CA GLN A 213 -10.05 10.05 -17.09
C GLN A 213 -10.41 8.95 -16.09
N ILE A 214 -11.60 8.38 -16.24
CA ILE A 214 -12.03 7.19 -15.50
C ILE A 214 -11.90 5.98 -16.41
N ILE A 215 -11.20 4.95 -15.93
CA ILE A 215 -10.96 3.70 -16.64
C ILE A 215 -11.55 2.57 -15.79
N PRO A 216 -12.59 1.86 -16.26
CA PRO A 216 -13.16 0.75 -15.49
C PRO A 216 -12.20 -0.43 -15.43
N LEU A 217 -12.15 -1.10 -14.28
CA LEU A 217 -11.57 -2.43 -14.19
C LEU A 217 -12.60 -3.44 -14.68
N SER A 218 -12.21 -4.34 -15.58
CA SER A 218 -13.09 -5.40 -16.04
C SER A 218 -13.19 -6.49 -14.97
N GLY A 219 -14.38 -7.05 -14.81
CA GLY A 219 -14.66 -8.03 -13.78
C GLY A 219 -16.16 -8.14 -13.55
N LYS A 220 -16.58 -9.25 -12.96
CA LYS A 220 -17.95 -9.46 -12.50
C LYS A 220 -17.87 -9.98 -11.08
N GLY A 221 -18.96 -9.85 -10.34
CA GLY A 221 -19.04 -10.30 -8.96
C GLY A 221 -19.14 -9.16 -7.98
N SER A 222 -19.13 -9.53 -6.70
CA SER A 222 -19.18 -8.58 -5.61
C SER A 222 -17.80 -8.40 -5.02
N PHE A 223 -17.36 -7.17 -4.74
CA PHE A 223 -15.98 -6.92 -4.26
C PHE A 223 -15.99 -6.35 -2.85
N VAL A 224 -15.09 -6.80 -1.99
CA VAL A 224 -14.90 -6.16 -0.67
C VAL A 224 -14.04 -4.90 -0.80
N ASN A 225 -14.11 -4.05 0.22
CA ASN A 225 -13.28 -2.85 0.31
C ASN A 225 -11.85 -3.20 0.75
N THR A 226 -11.17 -4.01 -0.07
CA THR A 226 -9.75 -4.37 0.07
C THR A 226 -9.11 -4.31 -1.31
N GLY A 227 -8.01 -3.60 -1.42
CA GLY A 227 -7.24 -3.57 -2.65
C GLY A 227 -6.19 -2.47 -2.62
N ALA A 228 -5.18 -2.66 -3.45
CA ALA A 228 -4.03 -1.80 -3.55
C ALA A 228 -3.61 -1.64 -5.01
N ILE A 229 -2.85 -0.59 -5.30
CA ILE A 229 -2.28 -0.29 -6.60
C ILE A 229 -0.80 0.08 -6.46
N ARG A 230 0.06 -0.61 -7.18
CA ARG A 230 1.49 -0.28 -7.21
C ARG A 230 2.15 -0.73 -8.51
N GLY A 231 2.94 0.15 -9.12
CA GLY A 231 3.69 -0.16 -10.33
C GLY A 231 2.80 -0.60 -11.50
N GLY A 232 1.65 0.07 -11.65
CA GLY A 232 0.63 -0.19 -12.66
C GLY A 232 -0.21 -1.45 -12.42
N LYS A 233 -0.08 -2.11 -11.27
CA LYS A 233 -0.77 -3.36 -10.93
C LYS A 233 -1.79 -3.10 -9.84
N VAL A 234 -3.01 -3.62 -10.02
CA VAL A 234 -4.09 -3.53 -9.03
C VAL A 234 -4.40 -4.90 -8.49
N VAL A 235 -4.59 -5.00 -7.18
CA VAL A 235 -5.18 -6.18 -6.54
C VAL A 235 -6.53 -5.84 -5.92
N ARG A 236 -7.51 -6.71 -6.08
CA ARG A 236 -8.83 -6.61 -5.43
C ARG A 236 -9.36 -8.00 -5.09
N THR A 237 -10.28 -8.04 -4.13
CA THR A 237 -10.89 -9.28 -3.67
C THR A 237 -12.37 -9.33 -4.03
N GLU A 238 -12.75 -10.32 -4.84
CA GLU A 238 -14.15 -10.70 -5.03
C GLU A 238 -14.60 -11.51 -3.82
N SER A 239 -15.74 -11.14 -3.24
CA SER A 239 -16.28 -11.66 -2.01
C SER A 239 -17.54 -12.49 -2.23
N MET A 240 -17.51 -13.70 -1.70
CA MET A 240 -18.68 -14.54 -1.45
C MET A 240 -18.50 -15.22 -0.09
N TRP A 241 -18.65 -14.48 1.01
CA TRP A 241 -18.35 -15.01 2.34
C TRP A 241 -18.90 -16.43 2.60
N PRO A 242 -18.07 -17.37 3.10
CA PRO A 242 -16.67 -17.20 3.52
C PRO A 242 -15.64 -17.31 2.38
N GLU A 243 -16.07 -17.74 1.20
CA GLU A 243 -15.21 -17.84 0.03
C GLU A 243 -14.79 -16.46 -0.48
N GLY A 244 -13.59 -16.39 -1.03
CA GLY A 244 -13.05 -15.19 -1.68
C GLY A 244 -12.20 -15.61 -2.86
N GLN A 245 -12.13 -14.75 -3.86
CA GLN A 245 -11.16 -14.88 -4.94
C GLN A 245 -10.49 -13.53 -5.14
N SER A 246 -9.18 -13.50 -4.95
CA SER A 246 -8.37 -12.33 -5.24
C SER A 246 -7.94 -12.29 -6.70
N TRP A 247 -7.87 -11.10 -7.24
CA TRP A 247 -7.63 -10.84 -8.66
C TRP A 247 -6.52 -9.80 -8.82
N LEU A 248 -5.72 -9.96 -9.87
CA LEU A 248 -4.67 -9.05 -10.29
C LEU A 248 -5.02 -8.44 -11.65
N TRP A 249 -4.95 -7.12 -11.77
CA TRP A 249 -5.00 -6.40 -13.05
C TRP A 249 -3.63 -5.77 -13.31
N GLU A 250 -2.94 -6.20 -14.36
CA GLU A 250 -1.81 -5.47 -14.96
C GLU A 250 -2.29 -4.63 -16.15
N ASN A 251 -3.46 -4.96 -16.66
CA ASN A 251 -4.23 -4.23 -17.65
C ASN A 251 -5.67 -4.15 -17.10
N PRO A 252 -6.30 -2.96 -17.10
CA PRO A 252 -7.68 -2.79 -16.65
C PRO A 252 -8.68 -3.79 -17.27
N ASP A 253 -8.44 -4.25 -18.50
CA ASP A 253 -9.37 -5.13 -19.21
C ASP A 253 -9.14 -6.63 -18.99
N GLU A 254 -8.03 -7.03 -18.35
CA GLU A 254 -7.58 -8.43 -18.28
C GLU A 254 -7.25 -8.90 -16.84
N PRO A 255 -8.25 -9.11 -15.97
CA PRO A 255 -8.04 -9.66 -14.63
C PRO A 255 -7.51 -11.09 -14.71
N ARG A 256 -6.57 -11.40 -13.82
CA ARG A 256 -6.03 -12.75 -13.62
C ARG A 256 -6.30 -13.19 -12.17
N PRO A 257 -6.86 -14.40 -11.94
CA PRO A 257 -7.07 -14.88 -10.59
C PRO A 257 -5.71 -15.17 -9.93
N ILE A 258 -5.58 -14.81 -8.66
CA ILE A 258 -4.43 -15.17 -7.83
C ILE A 258 -4.62 -16.62 -7.36
N GLU A 259 -3.60 -17.45 -7.53
CA GLU A 259 -3.62 -18.87 -7.20
C GLU A 259 -3.99 -19.09 -5.73
N ASP A 260 -5.18 -19.66 -5.49
CA ASP A 260 -5.69 -19.92 -4.13
C ASP A 260 -5.73 -18.64 -3.25
N GLY A 261 -5.87 -17.47 -3.90
CA GLY A 261 -5.93 -16.17 -3.23
C GLY A 261 -7.33 -15.91 -2.68
N GLY A 262 -7.46 -15.89 -1.36
CA GLY A 262 -8.71 -15.56 -0.67
C GLY A 262 -8.94 -14.06 -0.62
N THR A 263 -8.04 -13.33 0.05
CA THR A 263 -8.00 -11.85 0.09
C THR A 263 -6.61 -11.35 -0.31
N ALA A 264 -6.53 -10.31 -1.12
CA ALA A 264 -5.30 -9.55 -1.38
C ALA A 264 -5.42 -8.17 -0.72
N TRP A 265 -4.50 -7.89 0.21
CA TRP A 265 -4.51 -6.65 1.00
C TRP A 265 -3.62 -5.59 0.38
N ASP A 266 -2.41 -5.98 -0.05
CA ASP A 266 -1.40 -5.04 -0.54
C ASP A 266 -0.51 -5.65 -1.63
N ILE A 267 0.13 -4.81 -2.44
CA ILE A 267 1.03 -5.18 -3.54
C ILE A 267 2.20 -4.20 -3.67
N ASN A 268 3.41 -4.70 -3.88
CA ASN A 268 4.58 -3.85 -4.18
C ASN A 268 4.83 -3.70 -5.70
N SER A 269 5.74 -2.81 -6.10
CA SER A 269 6.03 -2.52 -7.52
C SER A 269 6.54 -3.74 -8.30
N ASN A 270 7.21 -4.66 -7.60
CA ASN A 270 7.73 -5.92 -8.11
C ASN A 270 6.67 -7.03 -8.18
N GLY A 271 5.41 -6.75 -7.82
CA GLY A 271 4.30 -7.69 -7.84
C GLY A 271 4.33 -8.70 -6.70
N LEU A 272 5.03 -8.44 -5.59
CA LEU A 272 4.82 -9.19 -4.35
C LEU A 272 3.46 -8.80 -3.80
N ILE A 273 2.58 -9.78 -3.59
CA ILE A 273 1.23 -9.57 -3.04
C ILE A 273 1.18 -10.26 -1.69
N VAL A 274 0.60 -9.58 -0.70
CA VAL A 274 0.31 -10.14 0.63
C VAL A 274 -1.18 -10.16 0.88
N GLY A 275 -1.63 -11.20 1.57
CA GLY A 275 -3.05 -11.56 1.60
C GLY A 275 -3.36 -12.72 2.53
N ASP A 276 -4.58 -13.20 2.43
CA ASP A 276 -5.07 -14.43 3.06
C ASP A 276 -5.39 -15.47 1.99
N ARG A 277 -5.02 -16.73 2.25
CA ARG A 277 -5.17 -17.84 1.32
C ARG A 277 -6.51 -18.56 1.48
N SER A 278 -7.06 -19.07 0.38
CA SER A 278 -8.26 -19.95 0.29
C SER A 278 -9.60 -19.33 0.70
N THR A 279 -9.66 -18.47 1.71
CA THR A 279 -10.89 -17.81 2.17
C THR A 279 -10.61 -16.34 2.48
N ILE A 280 -11.67 -15.54 2.70
CA ILE A 280 -11.49 -14.11 2.99
C ILE A 280 -10.66 -13.86 4.27
N VAL A 281 -10.65 -14.82 5.20
CA VAL A 281 -9.89 -14.76 6.47
C VAL A 281 -9.20 -16.11 6.69
N GLY A 282 -8.36 -16.49 5.74
CA GLY A 282 -7.57 -17.72 5.78
C GLY A 282 -6.15 -17.50 6.30
N PRO A 283 -5.25 -18.48 6.14
CA PRO A 283 -3.85 -18.35 6.51
C PRO A 283 -3.19 -17.21 5.71
N SER A 284 -2.43 -16.35 6.38
CA SER A 284 -1.70 -15.28 5.72
C SER A 284 -0.66 -15.85 4.76
N ALA A 285 -0.60 -15.29 3.57
CA ALA A 285 0.16 -15.84 2.46
C ALA A 285 0.72 -14.75 1.55
N VAL A 286 1.63 -15.17 0.69
CA VAL A 286 2.36 -14.31 -0.22
C VAL A 286 2.46 -14.93 -1.61
N TRP A 287 2.28 -14.09 -2.62
CA TRP A 287 2.32 -14.43 -4.03
C TRP A 287 3.29 -13.53 -4.77
N ARG A 288 3.84 -14.02 -5.88
CA ARG A 288 4.46 -13.16 -6.90
C ARG A 288 3.55 -13.12 -8.11
N ASN A 289 3.00 -11.95 -8.39
CA ASN A 289 1.88 -11.78 -9.30
C ASN A 289 0.76 -12.74 -8.89
N THR A 290 0.39 -13.69 -9.75
CA THR A 290 -0.67 -14.66 -9.45
C THR A 290 -0.16 -15.98 -8.87
N THR A 291 1.16 -16.18 -8.74
CA THR A 291 1.74 -17.48 -8.34
C THR A 291 2.00 -17.52 -6.85
N PHE A 292 1.50 -18.57 -6.19
CA PHE A 292 1.70 -18.77 -4.77
C PHE A 292 3.16 -19.03 -4.44
N LEU A 293 3.70 -18.34 -3.42
CA LEU A 293 5.06 -18.55 -2.94
C LEU A 293 5.07 -19.36 -1.64
N ALA A 294 4.34 -18.89 -0.63
CA ALA A 294 4.30 -19.50 0.69
C ALA A 294 3.15 -18.98 1.54
N GLU A 295 2.80 -19.75 2.58
CA GLU A 295 2.13 -19.21 3.76
C GLU A 295 3.18 -18.51 4.63
N LEU A 296 2.81 -17.36 5.19
CA LEU A 296 3.66 -16.59 6.09
C LEU A 296 3.70 -17.29 7.45
N PRO A 297 4.89 -17.60 8.00
CA PRO A 297 4.99 -18.24 9.31
C PRO A 297 4.46 -17.32 10.40
N MET A 298 3.82 -17.88 11.43
CA MET A 298 3.35 -17.14 12.61
C MET A 298 4.19 -17.50 13.84
N PRO A 299 4.32 -16.59 14.83
CA PRO A 299 4.86 -16.95 16.13
C PRO A 299 4.05 -18.04 16.83
N ASP A 300 4.69 -18.80 17.72
CA ASP A 300 4.04 -19.89 18.44
C ASP A 300 2.82 -19.38 19.24
N GLY A 301 1.66 -19.99 19.01
CA GLY A 301 0.41 -19.63 19.70
C GLY A 301 -0.39 -18.50 19.05
N VAL A 302 0.17 -17.83 18.02
CA VAL A 302 -0.57 -16.89 17.16
C VAL A 302 -1.27 -17.68 16.06
N ARG A 303 -2.57 -17.47 15.90
CA ARG A 303 -3.36 -18.20 14.90
C ARG A 303 -3.40 -17.49 13.56
N ASP A 304 -3.71 -16.20 13.59
CA ASP A 304 -4.00 -15.42 12.39
C ASP A 304 -3.42 -14.01 12.53
N ALA A 305 -2.91 -13.44 11.45
CA ALA A 305 -2.67 -12.01 11.37
C ALA A 305 -4.02 -11.29 11.20
N SER A 306 -4.14 -10.11 11.79
CA SER A 306 -5.17 -9.16 11.37
C SER A 306 -4.88 -8.68 9.96
N GLY A 307 -5.93 -8.51 9.15
CA GLY A 307 -5.88 -8.10 7.73
C GLY A 307 -5.42 -6.66 7.48
N VAL A 308 -4.42 -6.17 8.22
CA VAL A 308 -3.68 -4.96 7.91
C VAL A 308 -2.28 -5.41 7.58
N PHE A 309 -1.93 -5.31 6.30
CA PHE A 309 -0.59 -5.60 5.79
C PHE A 309 -0.06 -4.40 5.03
N VAL A 310 1.26 -4.26 5.07
CA VAL A 310 2.01 -3.29 4.26
C VAL A 310 3.18 -4.04 3.64
N VAL A 311 3.40 -3.90 2.34
CA VAL A 311 4.53 -4.53 1.64
C VAL A 311 5.46 -3.48 1.04
N GLY A 312 6.71 -3.48 1.48
CA GLY A 312 7.76 -2.64 0.92
C GLY A 312 8.26 -3.14 -0.44
N ASP A 313 8.84 -2.24 -1.23
CA ASP A 313 9.51 -2.57 -2.48
C ASP A 313 10.82 -3.36 -2.28
N ASP A 314 11.31 -3.46 -1.03
CA ASP A 314 12.38 -4.34 -0.58
C ASP A 314 11.91 -5.77 -0.26
N ASP A 315 10.67 -6.11 -0.63
CA ASP A 315 10.01 -7.39 -0.37
C ASP A 315 9.88 -7.74 1.13
N VAL A 316 9.97 -6.73 2.02
CA VAL A 316 9.65 -6.87 3.45
C VAL A 316 8.16 -6.60 3.65
N ILE A 317 7.52 -7.48 4.41
CA ILE A 317 6.10 -7.38 4.74
C ILE A 317 5.98 -7.02 6.22
N TYR A 318 5.10 -6.09 6.51
CA TYR A 318 4.65 -5.76 7.85
C TYR A 318 3.17 -6.09 7.97
N GLY A 319 2.74 -6.37 9.17
CA GLY A 319 1.33 -6.58 9.48
C GLY A 319 1.15 -6.78 10.97
N ASP A 320 -0.07 -7.10 11.36
CA ASP A 320 -0.43 -7.14 12.76
C ASP A 320 -1.07 -8.48 13.10
N ALA A 321 -0.89 -8.97 14.33
CA ALA A 321 -1.58 -10.15 14.82
C ALA A 321 -2.52 -9.80 15.97
N TYR A 322 -3.74 -10.33 15.92
CA TYR A 322 -4.79 -10.03 16.89
C TYR A 322 -4.37 -10.42 18.31
N ASN A 323 -4.47 -9.49 19.25
CA ASN A 323 -4.01 -9.64 20.65
C ASN A 323 -2.54 -10.01 20.82
N TYR A 324 -1.69 -9.77 19.82
CA TYR A 324 -0.26 -10.05 19.88
C TYR A 324 0.56 -8.80 19.59
N GLY A 325 0.29 -8.15 18.46
CA GLY A 325 0.99 -6.93 18.04
C GLY A 325 1.60 -7.03 16.64
N PRO A 326 2.44 -6.06 16.27
CA PRO A 326 2.99 -5.97 14.93
C PRO A 326 4.08 -7.02 14.67
N LEU A 327 4.09 -7.54 13.46
CA LEU A 327 4.97 -8.58 12.94
C LEU A 327 5.66 -8.09 11.67
N LYS A 328 6.88 -8.60 11.46
CA LYS A 328 7.67 -8.38 10.26
C LYS A 328 7.99 -9.72 9.62
N TRP A 329 7.75 -9.84 8.32
CA TRP A 329 8.18 -10.97 7.52
C TRP A 329 9.25 -10.55 6.52
N SER A 330 10.29 -11.36 6.41
CA SER A 330 11.34 -11.17 5.42
C SER A 330 11.71 -12.49 4.78
N CYS A 331 12.22 -12.39 3.57
CA CYS A 331 12.62 -13.50 2.73
C CYS A 331 14.14 -13.71 2.83
N SER A 332 14.58 -14.91 3.23
CA SER A 332 15.99 -15.29 3.24
C SER A 332 16.27 -16.38 2.21
N TYR A 333 17.22 -16.11 1.31
CA TYR A 333 17.79 -17.09 0.40
C TYR A 333 18.87 -17.90 1.13
N ARG A 334 18.85 -19.22 0.94
CA ARG A 334 19.86 -20.14 1.45
C ARG A 334 20.94 -20.41 0.42
#